data_AF-A0A4R6S9I6-F1
#
_entry.id   AF-A0A4R6S9I6-F1
#
_cell.length_a   1.000
_cell.length_b   1.000
_cell.length_c   1.000
_cell.angle_alpha   90.00
_cell.angle_beta   90.00
_cell.angle_gamma   90.00
#
_symmetry.space_group_name_H-M   'P 1'
#
loop_
_entity.id
_entity.type
_entity.pdbx_description
1 polymer ?
#
loop_
_entity_poly.entity_id
_entity_poly.type
_entity_poly.pdbx_seq_one_letter_code
_entity_poly.pdbx_strand_id
1 'polypeptide(L)'
;MTWWRAHKGATITAAVAIVVLAVVAVFALMPSDTDDYRNTAVKTAQDTQSEVRTVSLALQADLAGKTYDPYLSTVLWQARYNVSTSASDLAGEEVPDPTAAAVQKRLSGLLDEAITSIGAADAATGIEDDNARHQAIEGVVHRLDEVGSRLQKFTEATRAELNS
;
A
#
# COMPACT_ATOMS: atom_id res chain seq x y z
N MET A 1 -44.89 -33.54 -18.77
CA MET A 1 -44.14 -34.08 -17.61
C MET A 1 -42.67 -33.61 -17.66
N THR A 2 -42.36 -32.36 -17.31
CA THR A 2 -40.97 -31.86 -17.28
C THR A 2 -40.70 -30.82 -16.18
N TRP A 3 -41.54 -30.73 -15.14
CA TRP A 3 -41.40 -29.69 -14.09
C TRP A 3 -40.57 -30.12 -12.86
N TRP A 4 -40.04 -31.35 -12.83
CA TRP A 4 -39.40 -31.93 -11.63
C TRP A 4 -37.87 -31.83 -11.57
N ARG A 5 -37.20 -31.33 -12.63
CA ARG A 5 -35.72 -31.23 -12.67
C ARG A 5 -35.19 -29.85 -12.29
N ALA A 6 -36.02 -28.81 -12.23
CA ALA A 6 -35.59 -27.44 -11.94
C ALA A 6 -35.29 -27.18 -10.45
N HIS A 7 -35.91 -27.92 -9.53
CA HIS A 7 -35.73 -27.67 -8.10
C HIS A 7 -34.39 -28.16 -7.54
N LYS A 8 -33.81 -29.23 -8.10
CA LYS A 8 -32.55 -29.80 -7.58
C LYS A 8 -31.33 -28.94 -7.90
N GLY A 9 -31.35 -28.24 -9.05
CA GLY A 9 -30.28 -27.32 -9.43
C GLY A 9 -30.26 -26.07 -8.53
N ALA A 10 -31.40 -25.42 -8.37
CA ALA A 10 -31.52 -24.19 -7.58
C ALA A 10 -31.16 -24.38 -6.09
N THR A 11 -31.49 -25.54 -5.50
CA THR A 11 -31.13 -25.84 -4.10
C THR A 11 -29.63 -26.04 -3.90
N ILE A 12 -28.93 -26.61 -4.89
CA ILE A 12 -27.47 -26.83 -4.80
C ILE A 12 -26.73 -25.49 -4.93
N THR A 13 -27.13 -24.63 -5.87
CA THR A 13 -26.51 -23.30 -6.03
C THR A 13 -26.71 -22.41 -4.80
N ALA A 14 -27.91 -22.43 -4.21
CA ALA A 14 -28.19 -21.67 -2.98
C ALA A 14 -27.40 -22.20 -1.78
N ALA A 15 -27.27 -23.53 -1.64
CA ALA A 15 -26.47 -24.13 -0.57
C ALA A 15 -24.98 -23.78 -0.70
N VAL A 16 -24.43 -23.80 -1.92
CA VAL A 16 -23.04 -23.38 -2.17
C VAL A 16 -22.83 -21.91 -1.83
N ALA A 17 -23.75 -21.02 -2.23
CA ALA A 17 -23.63 -19.60 -1.91
C ALA A 17 -23.67 -19.32 -0.39
N ILE A 18 -24.52 -20.02 0.35
CA ILE A 18 -24.60 -19.90 1.82
C ILE A 18 -23.32 -20.43 2.48
N VAL A 19 -22.78 -21.56 2.01
CA VAL A 19 -21.51 -22.10 2.54
C VAL A 19 -20.35 -21.14 2.26
N VAL A 20 -20.28 -20.57 1.06
CA VAL A 20 -19.25 -19.57 0.73
C VAL A 20 -19.36 -18.34 1.63
N LEU A 21 -20.56 -17.80 1.82
CA LEU A 21 -20.79 -16.66 2.72
C LEU A 21 -20.47 -16.99 4.18
N ALA A 22 -20.83 -18.20 4.64
CA ALA A 22 -20.52 -18.65 6.00
C ALA A 22 -19.01 -18.84 6.22
N VAL A 23 -18.29 -19.38 5.24
CA VAL A 23 -16.82 -19.50 5.29
C VAL A 23 -16.17 -18.12 5.33
N VAL A 24 -16.60 -17.19 4.47
CA VAL A 24 -16.10 -15.80 4.49
C VAL A 24 -16.39 -15.12 5.82
N ALA A 25 -17.59 -15.31 6.38
CA ALA A 25 -17.95 -14.74 7.69
C ALA A 25 -17.14 -15.35 8.83
N VAL A 26 -16.82 -16.64 8.80
CA VAL A 26 -15.98 -17.30 9.81
C VAL A 26 -14.53 -16.81 9.75
N PHE A 27 -13.97 -16.63 8.54
CA PHE A 27 -12.65 -16.03 8.37
C PHE A 27 -12.63 -14.55 8.80
N ALA A 28 -13.72 -13.82 8.61
CA ALA A 28 -13.84 -12.43 9.04
C ALA A 28 -14.06 -12.25 10.56
N LEU A 29 -14.37 -13.33 11.29
CA LEU A 29 -14.67 -13.31 12.73
C LEU A 29 -13.56 -13.96 13.58
N MET A 30 -12.53 -14.54 12.97
CA MET A 30 -11.40 -15.08 13.72
C MET A 30 -10.49 -13.91 14.12
N PRO A 31 -10.09 -13.79 15.41
CA PRO A 31 -9.14 -12.77 15.83
C PRO A 31 -7.86 -12.94 15.02
N SER A 32 -7.38 -11.86 14.41
CA SER A 32 -6.15 -11.86 13.63
C SER A 32 -5.00 -12.31 14.52
N ASP A 33 -4.25 -13.31 14.07
CA ASP A 33 -3.02 -13.69 14.76
C ASP A 33 -2.04 -12.51 14.68
N THR A 34 -1.30 -12.24 15.75
CA THR A 34 -0.29 -11.17 15.78
C THR A 34 0.73 -11.34 14.66
N ASP A 35 1.03 -12.58 14.28
CA ASP A 35 1.93 -12.88 13.17
C ASP A 35 1.30 -12.56 11.81
N ASP A 36 -0.01 -12.79 11.64
CA ASP A 36 -0.74 -12.40 10.43
C ASP A 36 -0.77 -10.88 10.28
N TYR A 37 -1.03 -10.15 11.38
CA TYR A 37 -0.98 -8.68 11.38
C TYR A 37 0.41 -8.17 10.95
N ARG A 38 1.48 -8.76 11.50
CA ARG A 38 2.86 -8.41 11.16
C ARG A 38 3.20 -8.72 9.70
N ASN A 39 2.71 -9.84 9.15
CA ASN A 39 2.87 -10.18 7.74
C ASN A 39 2.17 -9.15 6.84
N THR A 40 0.95 -8.75 7.19
CA THR A 40 0.23 -7.67 6.50
C THR A 40 1.00 -6.35 6.58
N ALA A 41 1.50 -5.98 7.76
CA ALA A 41 2.31 -4.77 7.94
C ALA A 41 3.60 -4.80 7.09
N VAL A 42 4.30 -5.93 7.05
CA VAL A 42 5.48 -6.13 6.20
C VAL A 42 5.13 -5.95 4.73
N LYS A 43 4.04 -6.58 4.27
CA LYS A 43 3.59 -6.46 2.88
C LYS A 43 3.27 -5.01 2.52
N THR A 44 2.48 -4.33 3.36
CA THR A 44 2.16 -2.90 3.18
C THR A 44 3.40 -2.02 3.11
N ALA A 45 4.41 -2.28 3.95
CA ALA A 45 5.67 -1.55 3.92
C ALA A 45 6.45 -1.79 2.61
N GLN A 46 6.49 -3.04 2.13
CA GLN A 46 7.16 -3.41 0.88
C GLN A 46 6.47 -2.79 -0.34
N ASP A 47 5.14 -2.84 -0.39
CA ASP A 47 4.34 -2.26 -1.46
C ASP A 47 4.56 -0.74 -1.49
N THR A 48 4.49 -0.07 -0.34
CA THR A 48 4.79 1.38 -0.24
C THR A 48 6.23 1.71 -0.64
N GLN A 49 7.21 0.90 -0.23
CA GLN A 49 8.60 1.08 -0.63
C GLN A 49 8.76 1.01 -2.15
N SER A 50 8.06 0.07 -2.80
CA SER A 50 8.06 -0.08 -4.26
C SER A 50 7.49 1.15 -4.96
N GLU A 51 6.38 1.70 -4.46
CA GLU A 51 5.77 2.92 -5.00
C GLU A 51 6.70 4.13 -4.85
N VAL A 52 7.24 4.36 -3.65
CA VAL A 52 8.17 5.45 -3.37
C VAL A 52 9.41 5.37 -4.27
N ARG A 53 9.96 4.17 -4.47
CA ARG A 53 11.11 3.96 -5.36
C ARG A 53 10.76 4.17 -6.83
N THR A 54 9.56 3.78 -7.25
CA THR A 54 9.06 4.03 -8.61
C THR A 54 8.94 5.52 -8.88
N VAL A 55 8.40 6.30 -7.93
CA VAL A 55 8.34 7.75 -8.04
C VAL A 55 9.74 8.37 -8.07
N SER A 56 10.64 7.96 -7.18
CA SER A 56 12.04 8.44 -7.17
C SER A 56 12.73 8.21 -8.52
N LEU A 57 12.58 7.03 -9.11
CA LEU A 57 13.14 6.72 -10.44
C LEU A 57 12.49 7.54 -11.56
N ALA A 58 11.18 7.74 -11.53
CA ALA A 58 10.47 8.54 -12.52
C ALA A 58 10.91 10.01 -12.49
N LEU A 59 11.09 10.57 -11.29
CA LEU A 59 11.62 11.93 -11.09
C LEU A 59 13.08 12.06 -11.53
N GLN A 60 13.92 11.06 -11.25
CA GLN A 60 15.31 11.06 -11.75
C GLN A 60 15.36 10.99 -13.29
N ALA A 61 14.44 10.25 -13.92
CA ALA A 61 14.30 10.22 -15.37
C ALA A 61 13.80 11.57 -15.93
N ASP A 62 12.90 12.25 -15.20
CA ASP A 62 12.42 13.59 -15.52
C ASP A 62 13.55 14.64 -15.49
N LEU A 63 14.35 14.65 -14.41
CA LEU A 63 15.56 15.48 -14.30
C LEU A 63 16.55 15.25 -15.46
N ALA A 64 16.59 14.03 -15.99
CA ALA A 64 17.43 13.66 -17.14
C ALA A 64 16.79 13.99 -18.51
N GLY A 65 15.58 14.56 -18.55
CA GLY A 65 14.84 14.86 -19.78
C GLY A 65 14.37 13.60 -20.53
N LYS A 66 14.17 12.49 -19.83
CA LYS A 66 13.82 11.17 -20.40
C LYS A 66 12.39 10.75 -20.13
N THR A 67 11.56 11.67 -19.66
CA THR A 67 10.16 11.42 -19.27
C THR A 67 9.23 12.37 -20.00
N TYR A 68 7.99 11.92 -20.23
CA TYR A 68 6.90 12.76 -20.72
C TYR A 68 5.99 13.17 -19.56
N ASP A 69 5.60 14.44 -19.47
CA ASP A 69 4.80 14.96 -18.36
C ASP A 69 3.51 14.15 -18.07
N PRO A 70 2.73 13.71 -19.09
CA PRO A 70 1.54 12.89 -18.83
C PRO A 70 1.85 11.54 -18.18
N TYR A 71 3.00 10.96 -18.51
CA TYR A 71 3.46 9.72 -17.88
C TYR A 71 3.82 9.96 -16.41
N LEU A 72 4.58 11.03 -16.13
CA LEU A 72 4.98 11.36 -14.76
C LEU A 72 3.76 11.65 -13.86
N SER A 73 2.80 12.43 -14.36
CA SER A 73 1.54 12.70 -13.66
C SER A 73 0.76 11.42 -13.34
N THR A 74 0.71 10.47 -14.28
CA THR A 74 0.04 9.17 -14.07
C THR A 74 0.76 8.34 -12.99
N VAL A 75 2.09 8.29 -13.03
CA VAL A 75 2.88 7.57 -12.02
C VAL A 75 2.66 8.16 -10.62
N LEU A 76 2.70 9.48 -10.49
CA LEU A 76 2.49 10.17 -9.22
C LEU A 76 1.08 9.95 -8.66
N TRP A 77 0.07 10.05 -9.52
CA TRP A 77 -1.31 9.79 -9.13
C TRP A 77 -1.50 8.34 -8.66
N GLN A 78 -0.99 7.37 -9.42
CA GLN A 78 -1.12 5.95 -9.09
C GLN A 78 -0.40 5.61 -7.78
N ALA A 79 0.83 6.09 -7.60
CA ALA A 79 1.59 5.87 -6.37
C ALA A 79 0.87 6.47 -5.16
N ARG A 80 0.37 7.71 -5.28
CA ARG A 80 -0.41 8.34 -4.21
C ARG A 80 -1.66 7.55 -3.86
N TYR A 81 -2.39 7.08 -4.87
CA TYR A 81 -3.58 6.26 -4.70
C TYR A 81 -3.24 4.96 -3.96
N ASN A 82 -2.25 4.21 -4.45
CA ASN A 82 -1.85 2.92 -3.88
C ASN A 82 -1.42 3.06 -2.42
N VAL A 83 -0.55 4.02 -2.10
CA VAL A 83 -0.10 4.22 -0.71
C VAL A 83 -1.25 4.66 0.19
N SER A 84 -2.17 5.50 -0.29
CA SER A 84 -3.35 5.94 0.48
C SER A 84 -4.31 4.78 0.74
N THR A 85 -4.49 3.89 -0.23
CA THR A 85 -5.30 2.67 -0.08
C THR A 85 -4.64 1.75 0.94
N SER A 86 -3.34 1.46 0.81
CA SER A 86 -2.62 0.61 1.78
C SER A 86 -2.63 1.19 3.20
N ALA A 87 -2.55 2.52 3.35
CA ALA A 87 -2.70 3.18 4.65
C ALA A 87 -4.11 3.04 5.23
N SER A 88 -5.13 3.14 4.38
CA SER A 88 -6.53 2.95 4.77
C SER A 88 -6.81 1.50 5.16
N ASP A 89 -6.30 0.54 4.40
CA ASP A 89 -6.43 -0.89 4.67
C ASP A 89 -5.77 -1.26 6.01
N LEU A 90 -4.54 -0.78 6.26
CA LEU A 90 -3.84 -0.99 7.53
C LEU A 90 -4.57 -0.36 8.72
N ALA A 91 -5.23 0.80 8.51
CA ALA A 91 -6.01 1.46 9.55
C ALA A 91 -7.35 0.75 9.83
N GLY A 92 -7.89 0.04 8.82
CA GLY A 92 -9.09 -0.77 8.95
C GLY A 92 -8.87 -2.13 9.61
N GLU A 93 -7.63 -2.59 9.68
CA GLU A 93 -7.26 -3.88 10.28
C GLU A 93 -7.42 -3.86 11.82
N GLU A 94 -7.98 -4.92 12.38
CA GLU A 94 -8.08 -5.09 13.82
C GLU A 94 -6.69 -5.30 14.42
N VAL A 95 -6.37 -4.57 15.49
CA VAL A 95 -5.08 -4.63 16.18
C VAL A 95 -5.17 -5.64 17.33
N PRO A 96 -4.55 -6.82 17.23
CA PRO A 96 -4.80 -7.91 18.16
C PRO A 96 -4.17 -7.70 19.55
N ASP A 97 -3.03 -7.01 19.63
CA ASP A 97 -2.30 -6.82 20.89
C ASP A 97 -1.47 -5.51 20.93
N PRO A 98 -0.91 -5.12 22.09
CA PRO A 98 -0.09 -3.91 22.21
C PRO A 98 1.20 -3.89 21.37
N THR A 99 1.75 -5.07 21.03
CA THR A 99 2.92 -5.18 20.17
C THR A 99 2.53 -4.87 18.72
N ALA A 100 1.41 -5.41 18.24
CA ALA A 100 0.82 -5.07 16.96
C ALA A 100 0.47 -3.57 16.87
N ALA A 101 -0.03 -2.97 17.97
CA ALA A 101 -0.28 -1.53 18.03
C ALA A 101 0.99 -0.69 17.84
N ALA A 102 2.13 -1.14 18.38
CA ALA A 102 3.41 -0.48 18.17
C ALA A 102 3.89 -0.60 16.71
N VAL A 103 3.68 -1.76 16.07
CA VAL A 103 3.95 -1.98 14.64
C VAL A 103 3.09 -1.05 13.80
N GLN A 104 1.77 -1.00 14.05
CA GLN A 104 0.83 -0.12 13.36
C GLN A 104 1.27 1.34 13.44
N LYS A 105 1.58 1.82 14.64
CA LYS A 105 1.98 3.22 14.87
C LYS A 105 3.27 3.58 14.13
N ARG A 106 4.26 2.67 14.10
CA ARG A 106 5.53 2.90 13.40
C ARG A 106 5.31 2.93 11.89
N LEU A 107 4.52 1.98 11.36
CA LEU A 107 4.24 1.91 9.94
C LEU A 107 3.39 3.09 9.48
N SER A 108 2.33 3.46 10.20
CA SER A 108 1.45 4.57 9.83
C SER A 108 2.21 5.89 9.71
N GLY A 109 3.19 6.14 10.58
CA GLY A 109 4.08 7.29 10.44
C GLY A 109 4.91 7.26 9.14
N LEU A 110 5.42 6.09 8.74
CA LEU A 110 6.15 5.95 7.47
C LEU A 110 5.25 6.10 6.24
N LEU A 111 3.99 5.63 6.33
CA LEU A 111 3.01 5.79 5.26
C LEU A 111 2.63 7.27 5.07
N ASP A 112 2.43 8.01 6.17
CA ASP A 112 2.14 9.45 6.11
C ASP A 112 3.30 10.25 5.50
N GLU A 113 4.53 9.92 5.86
CA GLU A 113 5.73 10.50 5.25
C GLU A 113 5.86 10.17 3.76
N ALA A 114 5.52 8.94 3.36
CA ALA A 114 5.49 8.53 1.95
C ALA A 114 4.45 9.32 1.15
N ILE A 115 3.20 9.42 1.66
CA ILE A 115 2.12 10.19 1.04
C ILE A 115 2.52 11.67 0.90
N THR A 116 3.08 12.24 1.95
CA THR A 116 3.55 13.64 1.95
C THR A 116 4.66 13.85 0.92
N SER A 117 5.61 12.92 0.83
CA SER A 117 6.72 13.00 -0.13
C SER A 117 6.26 12.86 -1.58
N ILE A 118 5.30 11.97 -1.86
CA ILE A 118 4.68 11.84 -3.19
C ILE A 118 3.86 13.08 -3.54
N GLY A 119 3.13 13.65 -2.58
CA GLY A 119 2.43 14.93 -2.78
C GLY A 119 3.38 16.09 -3.06
N ALA A 120 4.54 16.12 -2.40
CA ALA A 120 5.59 17.10 -2.69
C ALA A 120 6.21 16.90 -4.08
N ALA A 121 6.29 15.66 -4.58
CA ALA A 121 6.71 15.38 -5.95
C ALA A 121 5.76 15.99 -6.98
N ASP A 122 4.46 15.77 -6.80
CA ASP A 122 3.41 16.36 -7.65
C ASP A 122 3.50 17.89 -7.68
N ALA A 123 3.61 18.52 -6.51
CA ALA A 123 3.81 19.96 -6.39
C ALA A 123 5.10 20.45 -7.07
N ALA A 124 6.21 19.70 -6.96
CA ALA A 124 7.48 20.06 -7.57
C ALA A 124 7.41 20.03 -9.11
N THR A 125 6.73 19.04 -9.69
CA THR A 125 6.58 18.94 -11.16
C THR A 125 5.75 20.06 -11.76
N GLY A 126 4.87 20.70 -10.98
CA GLY A 126 4.08 21.86 -11.39
C GLY A 126 4.82 23.21 -11.37
N ILE A 127 6.10 23.25 -10.98
CA ILE A 127 6.88 24.49 -10.95
C ILE A 127 7.27 24.91 -12.38
N GLU A 128 6.90 26.14 -12.75
CA GLU A 128 7.16 26.69 -14.10
C GLU A 128 8.63 27.04 -14.34
N ASP A 129 9.35 27.53 -13.33
CA ASP A 129 10.78 27.86 -13.44
C ASP A 129 11.61 26.58 -13.45
N ASP A 130 12.36 26.33 -14.53
CA ASP A 130 13.13 25.10 -14.74
C ASP A 130 14.18 24.86 -13.63
N ASN A 131 14.85 25.91 -13.16
CA ASN A 131 15.90 25.78 -12.14
C ASN A 131 15.28 25.46 -10.77
N ALA A 132 14.19 26.15 -10.42
CA ALA A 132 13.45 25.90 -9.19
C ALA A 132 12.79 24.53 -9.20
N ARG A 133 12.22 24.10 -10.35
CA ARG A 133 11.69 22.75 -10.54
C ARG A 133 12.78 21.70 -10.32
N HIS A 134 13.94 21.88 -10.96
CA HIS A 134 15.07 20.95 -10.83
C HIS A 134 15.49 20.79 -9.36
N GLN A 135 15.72 21.88 -8.64
CA GLN A 135 16.11 21.86 -7.22
C GLN A 135 15.01 21.23 -6.32
N ALA A 136 13.75 21.54 -6.59
CA ALA A 136 12.63 20.97 -5.84
C ALA A 136 12.54 19.45 -6.05
N ILE A 137 12.66 18.98 -7.29
CA ILE A 137 12.63 17.55 -7.61
C ILE A 137 13.82 16.82 -6.99
N GLU A 138 15.05 17.36 -7.07
CA GLU A 138 16.22 16.77 -6.41
C GLU A 138 16.00 16.61 -4.89
N GLY A 139 15.46 17.64 -4.24
CA GLY A 139 15.14 17.59 -2.81
C GLY A 139 14.05 16.57 -2.48
N VAL A 140 13.06 16.38 -3.36
CA VAL A 140 12.01 15.36 -3.19
C VAL A 140 12.58 13.95 -3.39
N VAL A 141 13.41 13.73 -4.41
CA VAL A 141 14.08 12.44 -4.67
C VAL A 141 14.84 11.97 -3.44
N HIS A 142 15.63 12.85 -2.81
CA HIS A 142 16.36 12.51 -1.59
C HIS A 142 15.41 12.09 -0.44
N ARG A 143 14.29 12.78 -0.26
CA ARG A 143 13.29 12.42 0.77
C ARG A 143 12.61 11.08 0.49
N LEU A 144 12.25 10.82 -0.77
CA LEU A 144 11.68 9.53 -1.18
C LEU A 144 12.66 8.39 -0.92
N ASP A 145 13.94 8.57 -1.24
CA ASP A 145 14.96 7.55 -0.98
C ASP A 145 15.15 7.29 0.52
N GLU A 146 15.10 8.34 1.35
CA GLU A 146 15.15 8.21 2.81
C GLU A 146 13.95 7.44 3.37
N VAL A 147 12.73 7.79 2.94
CA VAL A 147 11.49 7.08 3.33
C VAL A 147 11.55 5.63 2.87
N GLY A 148 11.96 5.37 1.63
CA GLY A 148 12.14 4.01 1.10
C GLY A 148 13.13 3.18 1.91
N SER A 149 14.25 3.77 2.34
CA SER A 149 15.23 3.10 3.20
C SER A 149 14.67 2.80 4.60
N ARG A 150 13.85 3.70 5.16
CA ARG A 150 13.19 3.47 6.46
C ARG A 150 12.11 2.39 6.38
N LEU A 151 11.33 2.33 5.31
CA LEU A 151 10.37 1.25 5.04
C LEU A 151 11.06 -0.12 4.89
N GLN A 152 12.23 -0.14 4.25
CA GLN A 152 13.06 -1.34 4.18
C GLN A 152 13.50 -1.81 5.57
N LYS A 153 14.07 -0.90 6.37
CA LYS A 153 14.53 -1.20 7.74
C LYS A 153 13.38 -1.69 8.62
N PHE A 154 12.20 -1.09 8.47
CA PHE A 154 10.99 -1.55 9.15
C PHE A 154 10.67 -3.00 8.75
N THR A 155 10.66 -3.30 7.45
CA THR A 155 10.40 -4.66 6.94
C THR A 155 11.39 -5.68 7.49
N GLU A 156 12.68 -5.36 7.48
CA GLU A 156 13.75 -6.22 8.00
C GLU A 156 13.60 -6.47 9.50
N ALA A 157 13.31 -5.41 10.28
CA ALA A 157 13.11 -5.52 11.72
C ALA A 157 11.88 -6.37 12.07
N THR A 158 10.73 -6.10 11.45
CA THR A 158 9.50 -6.86 11.71
C THR A 158 9.62 -8.32 11.28
N ARG A 159 10.33 -8.61 10.19
CA ARG A 159 10.61 -10.01 9.80
C ARG A 159 11.56 -10.70 10.78
N ALA A 160 12.53 -10.00 11.37
CA ALA A 160 13.39 -10.58 12.39
C ALA A 160 12.59 -10.99 13.65
N GLU A 161 11.64 -10.15 14.07
CA GLU A 161 10.73 -10.42 15.20
C GLU A 161 9.77 -11.59 14.94
N LEU A 162 9.45 -11.90 13.68
CA LEU A 162 8.63 -13.06 13.29
C LEU A 162 9.39 -14.40 13.37
N ASN A 163 10.72 -14.36 13.31
CA ASN A 163 11.56 -15.56 13.28
C ASN A 163 12.26 -15.84 14.62
N SER A 164 12.00 -15.02 15.65
CA SER A 164 12.57 -15.13 17.00
C SER A 164 11.62 -15.86 17.95
#